data_AF-A0AAA9S1X0-F1
#
_entry.id   AF-A0AAA9S1X0-F1
#
_cell.length_a   1.000
_cell.length_b   1.000
_cell.length_c   1.000
_cell.angle_alpha   90.00
_cell.angle_beta   90.00
_cell.angle_gamma   90.00
#
_symmetry.space_group_name_H-M   'P 1'
#
loop_
_entity.id
_entity.type
_entity.pdbx_description
1 polymer ?
#
loop_
_entity_poly.entity_id
_entity_poly.type
_entity_poly.pdbx_seq_one_letter_code
_entity_poly.pdbx_strand_id
1 'polypeptide(L)'
;MNASTRATGDQEQEVSKLRHSCHRFTKHTKFVQDMCGFAPDEWQLMELFKVSKDKLALNFIKNRVGTHVPAKRKSEELSNVLATMRKVVAKKD
;
A
#
# COMPACT_ATOMS: atom_id res chain seq x y z
N MET A 1 1.39 -53.23 -32.53
CA MET A 1 0.63 -53.74 -31.37
C MET A 1 1.01 -52.89 -30.17
N ASN A 2 0.13 -51.96 -29.82
CA ASN A 2 0.29 -50.90 -28.84
C ASN A 2 -0.39 -51.34 -27.55
N ALA A 3 0.41 -51.66 -26.54
CA ALA A 3 -0.09 -51.98 -25.21
C ALA A 3 -0.28 -50.69 -24.41
N SER A 4 -1.54 -50.39 -24.14
CA SER A 4 -2.03 -49.42 -23.18
C SER A 4 -1.53 -49.74 -21.77
N THR A 5 -0.89 -48.78 -21.12
CA THR A 5 -0.94 -48.65 -19.65
C THR A 5 -1.32 -47.22 -19.32
N ARG A 6 -2.62 -47.04 -19.10
CA ARG A 6 -3.22 -45.84 -18.51
C ARG A 6 -2.76 -45.77 -17.06
N ALA A 7 -1.65 -45.07 -16.81
CA ALA A 7 -1.28 -44.70 -15.46
C ALA A 7 -2.30 -43.67 -14.97
N THR A 8 -3.15 -44.11 -14.06
CA THR A 8 -4.02 -43.30 -13.22
C THR A 8 -3.17 -42.23 -12.53
N GLY A 9 -3.63 -40.99 -12.61
CA GLY A 9 -2.94 -39.82 -12.09
C GLY A 9 -2.62 -39.96 -10.60
N ASP A 10 -1.34 -39.96 -10.30
CA ASP A 10 -0.87 -39.45 -9.03
C ASP A 10 -1.11 -37.94 -9.07
N GLN A 11 -2.02 -37.48 -8.21
CA GLN A 11 -2.18 -36.07 -7.93
C GLN A 11 -0.86 -35.58 -7.33
N GLU A 12 -0.06 -34.87 -8.11
CA GLU A 12 0.93 -33.95 -7.58
C GLU A 12 0.18 -32.87 -6.78
N GLN A 13 -0.15 -33.17 -5.53
CA GLN A 13 -0.34 -32.14 -4.51
C GLN A 13 1.04 -31.61 -4.12
N GLU A 14 1.76 -31.01 -5.07
CA GLU A 14 2.73 -29.99 -4.67
C GLU A 14 1.94 -28.70 -4.45
N VAL A 15 1.30 -28.60 -3.29
CA VAL A 15 0.96 -27.28 -2.76
C VAL A 15 2.31 -26.65 -2.41
N SER A 16 2.95 -26.04 -3.41
CA SER A 16 4.11 -25.19 -3.21
C SER A 16 3.72 -24.23 -2.09
N LYS A 17 4.28 -24.42 -0.91
CA LYS A 17 3.95 -23.64 0.28
C LYS A 17 4.23 -22.18 -0.08
N LEU A 18 3.19 -21.42 -0.39
CA LEU A 18 3.29 -19.99 -0.68
C LEU A 18 4.06 -19.38 0.50
N ARG A 19 5.30 -18.95 0.23
CA ARG A 19 6.20 -18.43 1.26
C ARG A 19 5.44 -17.37 2.05
N HIS A 20 5.49 -17.45 3.38
CA HIS A 20 4.75 -16.55 4.27
C HIS A 20 4.83 -15.10 3.78
N SER A 21 3.68 -14.51 3.43
CA SER A 21 3.62 -13.17 2.86
C SER A 21 4.08 -12.14 3.91
N CYS A 22 5.33 -11.70 3.80
CA CYS A 22 5.90 -10.66 4.66
C CYS A 22 5.28 -9.27 4.43
N HIS A 23 4.36 -9.13 3.46
CA HIS A 23 3.73 -7.87 3.08
C HIS A 23 2.34 -7.64 3.69
N ARG A 24 1.82 -8.55 4.53
CA ARG A 24 0.47 -8.41 5.07
C ARG A 24 0.48 -7.62 6.38
N PHE A 25 0.03 -6.37 6.31
CA PHE A 25 -0.30 -5.62 7.53
C PHE A 25 -1.40 -6.33 8.32
N THR A 26 -1.13 -6.59 9.60
CA THR A 26 -2.12 -7.12 10.55
C THR A 26 -3.00 -5.99 11.09
N LYS A 27 -4.16 -6.32 11.66
CA LYS A 27 -5.06 -5.33 12.29
C LYS A 27 -4.33 -4.51 13.36
N HIS A 28 -3.46 -5.17 14.14
CA HIS A 28 -2.68 -4.53 15.19
C HIS A 28 -1.68 -3.50 14.63
N THR A 29 -0.97 -3.83 13.54
CA THR A 29 0.00 -2.91 12.94
C THR A 29 -0.63 -1.66 12.32
N LYS A 30 -1.88 -1.74 11.85
CA LYS A 30 -2.62 -0.57 11.34
C LYS A 30 -3.06 0.35 12.48
N PHE A 31 -3.56 -0.23 13.58
CA PHE A 31 -3.95 0.52 14.76
C PHE A 31 -2.79 1.31 15.37
N VAL A 32 -1.58 0.74 15.39
CA VAL A 32 -0.38 1.44 15.87
C VAL A 32 -0.02 2.65 14.99
N GLN A 33 -0.20 2.56 13.67
CA GLN A 33 -0.01 3.71 12.77
C GLN A 33 -1.00 4.84 13.06
N ASP A 34 -2.27 4.51 13.29
CA ASP A 34 -3.30 5.50 13.61
C ASP A 34 -2.99 6.26 14.91
N MET A 35 -2.31 5.61 15.87
CA MET A 35 -1.94 6.20 17.16
C MET A 35 -0.68 7.08 17.10
N CYS A 36 0.32 6.70 16.30
CA CYS A 36 1.60 7.43 16.23
C CYS A 36 1.52 8.76 15.46
N GLY A 37 0.45 8.99 14.68
CA GLY A 37 0.27 10.22 13.91
C GLY A 37 1.25 10.35 12.74
N PHE A 38 1.29 11.55 12.14
CA PHE A 38 2.09 11.85 10.95
C PHE A 38 3.48 12.40 11.28
N ALA A 39 4.47 11.99 10.48
CA ALA A 39 5.82 12.52 10.55
C ALA A 39 5.91 13.97 10.00
N PRO A 40 6.95 14.76 10.36
CA PRO A 40 7.09 16.15 9.90
C PRO A 40 7.08 16.32 8.38
N ASP A 41 7.64 15.36 7.63
CA ASP A 41 7.60 15.36 6.16
C ASP A 41 6.20 15.10 5.60
N GLU A 42 5.38 14.32 6.31
CA GLU A 42 4.03 13.97 5.92
C GLU A 42 3.08 15.14 6.15
N TRP A 43 3.27 15.91 7.23
CA TRP A 43 2.57 17.18 7.45
C TRP A 43 2.83 18.19 6.33
N GLN A 44 4.10 18.41 5.97
CA GLN A 44 4.47 19.34 4.89
C GLN A 44 3.84 18.90 3.55
N LEU A 45 3.84 17.61 3.28
CA LEU A 45 3.30 17.05 2.06
C LEU A 45 1.76 17.17 2.00
N MET A 46 1.09 16.97 3.13
CA MET A 46 -0.35 17.15 3.26
C MET A 46 -0.78 18.60 3.02
N GLU A 47 0.03 19.59 3.44
CA GLU A 47 -0.17 21.00 3.09
C GLU A 47 -0.03 21.25 1.58
N LEU A 48 0.95 20.63 0.92
CA LEU A 48 1.04 20.73 -0.55
C LEU A 48 -0.17 20.13 -1.27
N PHE A 49 -0.69 19.00 -0.79
CA PHE A 49 -1.88 18.35 -1.35
C PHE A 49 -3.17 19.15 -1.12
N LYS A 50 -3.28 19.89 -0.02
CA LYS A 50 -4.42 20.80 0.21
C LYS A 50 -4.48 21.92 -0.83
N VAL A 51 -3.32 22.37 -1.32
CA VAL A 51 -3.18 23.39 -2.36
C VAL A 51 -3.11 22.78 -3.77
N SER A 52 -3.32 21.47 -3.91
CA SER A 52 -3.28 20.74 -5.20
C SER A 52 -1.96 20.90 -5.96
N LYS A 53 -0.83 20.99 -5.24
CA LYS A 53 0.53 21.11 -5.81
C LYS A 53 1.19 19.73 -5.97
N ASP A 54 0.56 18.81 -6.69
CA ASP A 54 0.96 17.39 -6.76
C ASP A 54 2.37 17.18 -7.33
N LYS A 55 2.75 17.96 -8.35
CA LYS A 55 4.10 17.88 -8.95
C LYS A 55 5.19 18.27 -7.95
N LEU A 56 4.92 19.27 -7.10
CA LEU A 56 5.86 19.71 -6.07
C LEU A 56 5.90 18.71 -4.91
N ALA A 57 4.75 18.16 -4.51
CA ALA A 57 4.66 17.09 -3.53
C ALA A 57 5.50 15.87 -3.94
N LEU A 58 5.34 15.42 -5.19
CA LEU A 58 6.07 14.28 -5.73
C LEU A 58 7.59 14.54 -5.81
N ASN A 59 8.01 15.75 -6.22
CA ASN A 59 9.42 16.12 -6.22
C ASN A 59 10.00 16.23 -4.81
N PHE A 60 9.23 16.72 -3.83
CA PHE A 60 9.66 16.83 -2.44
C PHE A 60 9.97 15.46 -1.83
N ILE A 61 9.08 14.47 -2.03
CA ILE A 61 9.32 13.10 -1.55
C ILE A 61 10.46 12.45 -2.32
N LYS A 62 10.50 12.63 -3.65
CA LYS A 62 11.57 12.07 -4.49
C LYS A 62 12.94 12.58 -4.06
N ASN A 63 13.08 13.86 -3.68
CA ASN A 63 14.32 14.42 -3.18
C ASN A 63 14.74 13.83 -1.82
N ARG A 64 13.80 13.29 -1.03
CA ARG A 64 14.08 12.65 0.26
C ARG A 64 14.36 11.14 0.14
N VAL A 65 13.58 10.43 -0.68
CA VAL A 65 13.61 8.96 -0.80
C VAL A 65 14.49 8.49 -1.97
N GLY A 66 14.77 9.37 -2.93
CA GLY A 66 15.63 9.12 -4.09
C GLY A 66 14.92 8.45 -5.28
N THR A 67 13.90 7.63 -5.06
CA THR A 67 13.21 6.89 -6.13
C THR A 67 11.72 7.26 -6.25
N HIS A 68 11.19 7.16 -7.47
CA HIS A 68 9.81 7.57 -7.78
C HIS A 68 8.75 6.60 -7.24
N VAL A 69 9.03 5.29 -7.20
CA VAL A 69 8.08 4.26 -6.76
C VAL A 69 7.60 4.46 -5.31
N PRO A 70 8.50 4.56 -4.30
CA PRO A 70 8.08 4.83 -2.93
C PRO A 70 7.50 6.23 -2.76
N ALA A 71 7.95 7.21 -3.55
CA ALA A 71 7.35 8.55 -3.55
C ALA A 71 5.89 8.53 -3.98
N LYS A 72 5.57 7.79 -5.04
CA LYS A 72 4.20 7.61 -5.53
C LYS A 72 3.34 6.86 -4.52
N ARG A 73 3.89 5.83 -3.85
CA ARG A 73 3.19 5.08 -2.80
C ARG A 73 2.78 5.99 -1.63
N LYS A 74 3.74 6.75 -1.08
CA LYS A 74 3.45 7.71 0.00
C LYS A 74 2.45 8.80 -0.43
N SER A 75 2.56 9.26 -1.68
CA SER A 75 1.62 10.22 -2.26
C SER A 75 0.19 9.68 -2.33
N GLU A 76 0.01 8.44 -2.77
CA GLU A 76 -1.31 7.80 -2.83
C GLU A 76 -1.89 7.57 -1.43
N GLU A 77 -1.07 7.17 -0.46
CA GLU A 77 -1.48 7.01 0.94
C GLU A 77 -2.02 8.32 1.54
N LEU A 78 -1.30 9.44 1.37
CA LEU A 78 -1.73 10.73 1.91
C LEU A 78 -2.94 11.33 1.20
N SER A 79 -3.06 11.11 -0.12
CA SER A 79 -4.26 11.49 -0.86
C SER A 79 -5.50 10.75 -0.34
N ASN A 80 -5.36 9.46 -0.03
CA ASN A 80 -6.43 8.64 0.56
C ASN A 80 -6.81 9.12 1.97
N VAL A 81 -5.83 9.53 2.79
CA VAL A 81 -6.08 10.13 4.11
C VAL A 81 -6.91 11.40 3.97
N LEU A 82 -6.52 12.34 3.10
CA LEU A 82 -7.25 13.58 2.89
C LEU A 82 -8.68 13.34 2.39
N ALA A 83 -8.86 12.39 1.46
CA ALA A 83 -10.19 12.01 1.00
C ALA A 83 -11.06 11.44 2.14
N THR A 84 -10.46 10.65 3.03
CA THR A 84 -11.14 10.10 4.20
C THR A 84 -11.53 11.19 5.19
N MET A 85 -10.62 12.12 5.50
CA MET A 85 -10.90 13.26 6.36
C MET A 85 -12.05 14.12 5.82
N ARG A 86 -12.05 14.44 4.52
CA ARG A 86 -13.15 15.18 3.87
C ARG A 86 -14.49 14.46 3.99
N LYS A 87 -14.52 13.14 3.80
CA LYS A 87 -15.73 12.32 3.95
C LYS A 87 -16.25 12.28 5.39
N VAL A 88 -15.36 12.28 6.39
CA VAL A 88 -15.75 12.29 7.81
C VAL A 88 -16.36 13.63 8.20
N VAL A 89 -15.79 14.74 7.70
CA VAL A 89 -16.35 16.09 7.93
C VAL A 89 -17.75 16.20 7.35
N ALA A 90 -17.94 15.80 6.08
CA ALA A 90 -19.22 15.90 5.39
C ALA A 90 -20.36 15.02 5.96
N LYS A 91 -20.06 14.08 6.87
CA LYS A 91 -21.07 13.24 7.55
C LYS A 91 -21.50 13.80 8.91
N LYS A 92 -20.81 14.83 9.40
CA LYS A 92 -21.12 15.48 10.69
C LYS A 92 -22.13 16.62 10.54
N ASP A 93 -22.39 17.04 9.31
CA ASP A 93 -23.51 17.91 8.92
C ASP A 93 -24.78 17.08 8.68
#